data_AF-A0A1F7TNZ4-F1
#
_entry.id   AF-A0A1F7TNZ4-F1
#
_cell.length_a   1.000
_cell.length_b   1.000
_cell.length_c   1.000
_cell.angle_alpha   90.00
_cell.angle_beta   90.00
_cell.angle_gamma   90.00
#
_symmetry.space_group_name_H-M   'P 1'
#
loop_
_entity.id
_entity.type
_entity.pdbx_description
1 polymer ?
#
loop_
_entity_poly.entity_id
_entity_poly.type
_entity_poly.pdbx_seq_one_letter_code
_entity_poly.pdbx_strand_id
1 'polypeptide(L)'
;MILALLWTGDPSPSGAERQALAQAGRYLAAGGHALLLAAPGGPALLAGEAYQEAGGADLSHLPAEGSPEAIARRAGALLFLGPPEPAHLAAARAAGKPAYAIASLIHGPAPDDEGLRLLPDMESFARELAKLFSRSIVSRPDPTDRRLRGRGHNT
;
A
#
# COMPACT_ATOMS: atom_id res chain seq x y z
N MET A 1 8.11 2.49 3.35
CA MET A 1 6.81 3.21 3.31
C MET A 1 5.76 2.30 3.93
N ILE A 2 4.83 2.84 4.72
CA ILE A 2 3.70 2.08 5.27
C ILE A 2 2.56 2.14 4.26
N LEU A 3 1.98 1.00 3.89
CA LEU A 3 0.81 0.92 3.03
C LEU A 3 -0.39 0.43 3.84
N ALA A 4 -1.47 1.19 3.82
CA ALA A 4 -2.74 0.77 4.41
C ALA A 4 -3.52 -0.06 3.40
N LEU A 5 -3.81 -1.31 3.76
CA LEU A 5 -4.71 -2.18 3.00
C LEU A 5 -6.07 -2.16 3.70
N LEU A 6 -7.08 -1.75 2.94
CA LEU A 6 -8.46 -1.57 3.36
C LEU A 6 -9.32 -2.58 2.59
N TRP A 7 -9.91 -3.52 3.32
CA TRP A 7 -10.95 -4.41 2.78
C TRP A 7 -12.31 -3.82 3.12
N THR A 8 -13.06 -3.49 2.09
CA THR A 8 -14.40 -2.89 2.18
C THR A 8 -15.44 -3.72 1.42
N GLY A 9 -15.03 -4.88 0.88
CA GLY A 9 -15.91 -5.85 0.25
C GLY A 9 -16.63 -6.74 1.26
N ASP A 10 -17.31 -7.76 0.74
CA ASP A 10 -18.08 -8.70 1.56
C ASP A 10 -17.20 -9.41 2.62
N PRO A 11 -17.67 -9.63 3.86
CA PRO A 11 -16.91 -10.37 4.87
C PRO A 11 -16.59 -11.83 4.47
N SER A 12 -17.31 -12.38 3.48
CA SER A 12 -17.12 -13.71 2.89
C SER A 12 -16.68 -13.59 1.41
N PRO A 13 -15.41 -13.23 1.15
CA PRO A 13 -14.89 -13.06 -0.20
C PRO A 13 -15.02 -14.34 -1.03
N SER A 14 -15.24 -14.19 -2.33
CA SER A 14 -15.15 -15.26 -3.33
C SER A 14 -13.73 -15.82 -3.43
N GLY A 15 -13.58 -16.94 -4.13
CA GLY A 15 -12.25 -17.53 -4.38
C GLY A 15 -11.29 -16.59 -5.11
N ALA A 16 -11.79 -15.78 -6.04
CA ALA A 16 -10.99 -14.81 -6.78
C ALA A 16 -10.55 -13.64 -5.90
N GLU A 17 -11.44 -13.11 -5.06
CA GLU A 17 -11.12 -12.04 -4.10
C GLU A 17 -10.09 -12.51 -3.06
N ARG A 18 -10.22 -13.74 -2.56
CA ARG A 18 -9.21 -14.35 -1.67
C ARG A 18 -7.84 -14.43 -2.34
N GLN A 19 -7.78 -14.85 -3.60
CA GLN A 19 -6.51 -14.88 -4.35
C GLN A 19 -5.93 -13.48 -4.52
N ALA A 20 -6.75 -12.48 -4.82
CA ALA A 20 -6.31 -11.10 -4.96
C ALA A 20 -5.76 -10.52 -3.64
N LEU A 21 -6.42 -10.80 -2.51
CA LEU A 21 -5.97 -10.43 -1.16
C LEU A 21 -4.61 -11.04 -0.82
N ALA A 22 -4.46 -12.35 -1.03
CA ALA A 22 -3.19 -13.03 -0.80
C ALA A 22 -2.08 -12.48 -1.72
N GLN A 23 -2.40 -12.23 -2.99
CA GLN A 23 -1.47 -11.66 -3.96
C GLN A 23 -1.02 -10.25 -3.55
N ALA A 24 -1.94 -9.42 -3.01
CA ALA A 24 -1.61 -8.11 -2.47
C ALA A 24 -0.59 -8.22 -1.32
N GLY A 25 -0.82 -9.13 -0.37
CA GLY A 25 0.12 -9.40 0.72
C GLY A 25 1.53 -9.74 0.20
N ARG A 26 1.63 -10.65 -0.76
CA ARG A 26 2.91 -11.07 -1.36
C ARG A 26 3.63 -9.93 -2.08
N TYR A 27 2.91 -9.10 -2.84
CA TYR A 27 3.53 -7.95 -3.51
C TYR A 27 4.07 -6.92 -2.53
N LEU A 28 3.34 -6.67 -1.44
CA LEU A 28 3.76 -5.73 -0.41
C LEU A 28 5.01 -6.23 0.33
N ALA A 29 5.09 -7.54 0.60
CA ALA A 29 6.27 -8.17 1.18
C ALA A 29 7.49 -8.08 0.23
N ALA A 30 7.31 -8.44 -1.04
CA ALA A 30 8.36 -8.37 -2.05
C ALA A 30 8.89 -6.95 -2.27
N GLY A 31 8.03 -5.94 -2.13
CA GLY A 31 8.42 -4.53 -2.18
C GLY A 31 9.11 -4.01 -0.90
N GLY A 32 9.19 -4.81 0.17
CA GLY A 32 9.71 -4.38 1.46
C GLY A 32 8.85 -3.30 2.13
N HIS A 33 7.53 -3.36 1.94
CA HIS A 33 6.61 -2.38 2.49
C HIS A 33 6.10 -2.83 3.85
N ALA A 34 5.92 -1.88 4.76
CA ALA A 34 5.20 -2.17 5.99
C ALA A 34 3.71 -2.24 5.68
N LEU A 35 3.03 -3.29 6.13
CA LEU A 35 1.62 -3.51 5.90
C LEU A 35 0.82 -3.06 7.11
N LEU A 36 -0.10 -2.13 6.89
CA LEU A 36 -1.07 -1.68 7.87
C LEU A 36 -2.44 -2.23 7.49
N LEU A 37 -2.91 -3.23 8.23
CA LEU A 37 -4.23 -3.82 8.00
C LEU A 37 -5.28 -3.01 8.75
N ALA A 38 -6.22 -2.45 7.99
CA ALA A 38 -7.37 -1.73 8.51
C ALA A 38 -8.64 -2.35 7.91
N ALA A 39 -9.25 -3.29 8.61
CA ALA A 39 -10.55 -3.84 8.24
C ALA A 39 -11.26 -4.44 9.47
N PRO A 40 -12.60 -4.37 9.51
CA PRO A 40 -13.38 -5.21 10.40
C PRO A 40 -13.46 -6.63 9.80
N GLY A 41 -12.58 -7.55 10.21
CA GLY A 41 -12.78 -9.00 9.99
C GLY A 41 -11.73 -9.75 9.16
N GLY A 42 -12.04 -11.02 8.88
CA GLY A 42 -11.13 -12.05 8.35
C GLY A 42 -10.49 -11.85 6.97
N PRO A 43 -11.13 -11.20 5.97
CA PRO A 43 -10.55 -11.10 4.62
C PRO A 43 -9.22 -10.34 4.55
N ALA A 44 -9.07 -9.25 5.30
CA ALA A 44 -7.80 -8.52 5.37
C ALA A 44 -6.69 -9.32 6.07
N LEU A 45 -7.04 -10.27 6.94
CA LEU A 45 -6.06 -11.16 7.58
C LEU A 45 -5.39 -12.07 6.54
N LEU A 46 -6.10 -12.52 5.50
CA LEU A 46 -5.51 -13.32 4.42
C LEU A 46 -4.35 -12.59 3.73
N ALA A 47 -4.47 -11.27 3.54
CA ALA A 47 -3.39 -10.45 2.99
C ALA A 47 -2.21 -10.33 3.98
N GLY A 48 -2.50 -10.22 5.29
CA GLY A 48 -1.49 -10.23 6.35
C GLY A 48 -0.73 -11.55 6.44
N GLU A 49 -1.44 -12.67 6.41
CA GLU A 49 -0.87 -14.02 6.41
C GLU A 49 0.04 -14.21 5.19
N ALA A 50 -0.46 -13.91 4.00
CA ALA A 50 0.33 -14.02 2.77
C ALA A 50 1.54 -13.08 2.74
N TYR A 51 1.44 -11.90 3.39
CA TYR A 51 2.56 -10.98 3.58
C TYR A 51 3.64 -11.59 4.48
N GLN A 52 3.26 -12.19 5.60
CA GLN A 52 4.19 -12.85 6.53
C GLN A 52 4.83 -14.10 5.91
N GLU A 53 4.04 -14.92 5.20
CA GLU A 53 4.53 -16.10 4.46
C GLU A 53 5.58 -15.73 3.42
N ALA A 54 5.42 -14.57 2.77
CA ALA A 54 6.37 -14.04 1.80
C ALA A 54 7.61 -13.38 2.43
N GLY A 55 7.76 -13.44 3.76
CA GLY A 55 8.90 -12.89 4.49
C GLY A 55 8.81 -11.39 4.78
N GLY A 56 7.60 -10.82 4.74
CA GLY A 56 7.37 -9.46 5.20
C GLY A 56 7.75 -9.30 6.68
N ALA A 57 8.43 -8.20 7.01
CA ALA A 57 9.01 -8.00 8.34
C ALA A 57 8.21 -7.04 9.23
N ASP A 58 7.41 -6.15 8.64
CA ASP A 58 6.69 -5.08 9.36
C ASP A 58 5.19 -5.16 9.07
N LEU A 59 4.51 -6.04 9.80
CA LEU A 59 3.05 -6.13 9.81
C LEU A 59 2.49 -5.44 11.07
N SER A 60 1.61 -4.47 10.86
CA SER A 60 0.87 -3.80 11.93
C SER A 60 -0.63 -3.96 11.70
N HIS A 61 -1.32 -4.45 12.72
CA HIS A 61 -2.78 -4.42 12.76
C HIS A 61 -3.22 -3.12 13.44
N LEU A 62 -4.01 -2.31 12.75
CA LEU A 62 -4.80 -1.29 13.44
C LEU A 62 -6.07 -1.96 13.97
N PRO A 63 -6.50 -1.67 15.20
CA PRO A 63 -7.83 -2.08 15.64
C PRO A 63 -8.86 -1.51 14.65
N ALA A 64 -9.93 -2.26 14.41
CA ALA A 64 -11.01 -1.90 13.48
C ALA A 64 -11.68 -0.53 13.79
N GLU A 65 -11.38 0.06 14.95
CA GLU A 65 -11.80 1.41 15.37
C GLU A 65 -10.82 2.53 15.01
N GLY A 66 -9.71 2.23 14.33
CA GLY A 66 -8.80 3.26 13.83
C GLY A 66 -9.55 4.17 12.87
N SER A 67 -9.82 5.43 13.29
CA SER A 67 -10.56 6.36 12.45
C SER A 67 -9.90 6.51 11.07
N PRO A 68 -10.66 6.80 10.00
CA PRO A 68 -10.11 7.03 8.67
C PRO A 68 -8.91 8.00 8.67
N GLU A 69 -8.95 9.03 9.52
CA GLU A 69 -7.86 10.00 9.71
C GLU A 69 -6.62 9.37 10.36
N ALA A 70 -6.79 8.52 11.37
CA ALA A 70 -5.68 7.84 12.02
C ALA A 70 -4.95 6.90 11.05
N ILE A 71 -5.70 6.19 10.20
CA ILE A 71 -5.17 5.33 9.13
C ILE A 71 -4.39 6.21 8.14
N ALA A 72 -5.01 7.28 7.61
CA ALA A 72 -4.38 8.14 6.61
C ALA A 72 -3.13 8.87 7.12
N ARG A 73 -3.06 9.20 8.42
CA ARG A 73 -1.86 9.82 9.02
C ARG A 73 -0.68 8.87 9.13
N ARG A 74 -0.92 7.58 9.39
CA ARG A 74 0.12 6.54 9.48
C ARG A 74 0.52 5.99 8.13
N ALA A 75 -0.42 5.91 7.20
CA ALA A 75 -0.20 5.37 5.87
C ALA A 75 0.54 6.37 4.96
N GLY A 76 1.45 5.85 4.15
CA GLY A 76 2.03 6.55 3.00
C GLY A 76 1.12 6.53 1.78
N ALA A 77 0.30 5.48 1.63
CA ALA A 77 -0.78 5.38 0.65
C ALA A 77 -1.86 4.39 1.14
N LEU A 78 -3.05 4.48 0.55
CA LEU A 78 -4.18 3.59 0.82
C LEU A 78 -4.46 2.71 -0.40
N LEU A 79 -4.69 1.41 -0.16
CA LEU A 79 -5.15 0.44 -1.15
C LEU A 79 -6.51 -0.10 -0.70
N PHE A 80 -7.53 0.08 -1.54
CA PHE A 80 -8.85 -0.47 -1.37
C PHE A 80 -8.99 -1.74 -2.20
N LEU A 81 -9.35 -2.83 -1.52
CA LEU A 81 -9.76 -4.09 -2.13
C LEU A 81 -11.26 -4.21 -1.87
N GLY A 82 -12.05 -3.83 -2.86
CA GLY A 82 -13.49 -3.61 -2.72
C GLY A 82 -13.90 -2.16 -3.04
N PRO A 83 -15.21 -1.84 -2.94
CA PRO A 83 -15.72 -0.49 -3.14
C PRO A 83 -15.14 0.48 -2.10
N PRO A 84 -14.42 1.53 -2.47
CA PRO A 84 -13.76 2.39 -1.49
C PRO A 84 -14.78 3.20 -0.71
N GLU A 85 -14.56 3.30 0.60
CA GLU A 85 -15.42 4.08 1.46
C GLU A 85 -15.11 5.58 1.38
N PRO A 86 -16.13 6.46 1.24
CA PRO A 86 -15.94 7.90 1.13
C PRO A 86 -15.14 8.52 2.28
N ALA A 87 -15.31 8.03 3.52
CA ALA A 87 -14.60 8.55 4.68
C ALA A 87 -13.09 8.33 4.59
N HIS A 88 -12.66 7.16 4.13
CA HIS A 88 -11.26 6.83 3.92
C HIS A 88 -10.65 7.60 2.74
N LEU A 89 -11.43 7.83 1.67
CA LEU A 89 -11.01 8.69 0.56
C LEU A 89 -10.83 10.15 1.00
N ALA A 90 -11.81 10.69 1.74
CA ALA A 90 -11.74 12.05 2.26
C ALA A 90 -10.53 12.23 3.19
N ALA A 91 -10.28 11.26 4.09
CA ALA A 91 -9.13 11.27 4.96
C ALA A 91 -7.79 11.18 4.20
N ALA A 92 -7.70 10.32 3.17
CA ALA A 92 -6.52 10.23 2.31
C ALA A 92 -6.24 11.57 1.63
N ARG A 93 -7.27 12.19 1.04
CA ARG A 93 -7.18 13.48 0.36
C ARG A 93 -6.76 14.59 1.31
N ALA A 94 -7.39 14.69 2.48
CA ALA A 94 -7.04 15.67 3.50
C ALA A 94 -5.59 15.51 3.99
N ALA A 95 -5.08 14.28 4.04
CA ALA A 95 -3.70 13.98 4.40
C ALA A 95 -2.70 14.03 3.23
N GLY A 96 -3.16 14.35 2.01
CA GLY A 96 -2.33 14.37 0.80
C GLY A 96 -1.75 12.99 0.43
N LYS A 97 -2.44 11.91 0.78
CA LYS A 97 -2.02 10.53 0.51
C LYS A 97 -2.67 10.00 -0.76
N PRO A 98 -1.92 9.30 -1.62
CA PRO A 98 -2.53 8.64 -2.77
C PRO A 98 -3.42 7.47 -2.30
N ALA A 99 -4.56 7.33 -2.97
CA ALA A 99 -5.51 6.24 -2.80
C ALA A 99 -5.61 5.43 -4.10
N TYR A 100 -5.63 4.11 -3.96
CA TYR A 100 -5.70 3.16 -5.06
C TYR A 100 -6.85 2.19 -4.85
N ALA A 101 -7.56 1.81 -5.90
CA ALA A 101 -8.54 0.72 -5.85
C ALA A 101 -8.38 -0.21 -7.05
N ILE A 102 -8.67 -1.50 -6.84
CA ILE A 102 -8.60 -2.51 -7.89
C ILE A 102 -9.98 -2.68 -8.51
N ALA A 103 -10.14 -2.22 -9.75
CA ALA A 103 -11.42 -2.20 -10.45
C ALA A 103 -12.06 -3.59 -10.57
N SER A 104 -11.26 -4.65 -10.76
CA SER A 104 -11.75 -6.04 -10.83
C SER A 104 -12.36 -6.54 -9.51
N LEU A 105 -12.13 -5.84 -8.39
CA LEU A 105 -12.67 -6.16 -7.08
C LEU A 105 -13.81 -5.21 -6.65
N ILE A 106 -14.19 -4.25 -7.49
CA ILE A 106 -15.29 -3.34 -7.21
C ILE A 106 -16.57 -3.92 -7.82
N HIS A 107 -17.42 -4.47 -6.96
CA HIS A 107 -18.76 -4.89 -7.35
C HIS A 107 -19.74 -3.72 -7.17
N GLY A 108 -19.90 -2.88 -8.20
CA GLY A 108 -20.79 -1.72 -8.16
C GLY A 108 -20.34 -0.57 -9.06
N PRO A 109 -21.02 0.59 -9.01
CA PRO A 109 -20.59 1.78 -9.73
C PRO A 109 -19.19 2.17 -9.28
N ALA A 110 -18.34 2.49 -10.26
CA ALA A 110 -17.02 2.99 -9.94
C ALA A 110 -17.16 4.31 -9.14
N PRO A 111 -16.45 4.44 -8.02
CA PRO A 111 -16.34 5.71 -7.30
C PRO A 111 -15.78 6.78 -8.25
N ASP A 112 -16.56 7.83 -8.50
CA ASP A 112 -16.11 9.02 -9.23
C ASP A 112 -15.47 9.99 -8.23
N ASP A 113 -14.19 9.74 -7.89
CA ASP A 113 -13.41 10.59 -7.00
C ASP A 113 -12.07 10.93 -7.65
N GLU A 114 -11.81 12.22 -7.90
CA GLU A 114 -10.55 12.72 -8.49
C GLU A 114 -9.29 12.31 -7.71
N GLY A 115 -9.40 12.00 -6.42
CA GLY A 115 -8.30 11.57 -5.58
C GLY A 115 -7.99 10.07 -5.65
N LEU A 116 -8.87 9.28 -6.29
CA LEU A 116 -8.77 7.84 -6.37
C LEU A 116 -8.20 7.38 -7.71
N ARG A 117 -7.16 6.54 -7.65
CA ARG A 117 -6.61 5.88 -8.83
C ARG A 117 -7.20 4.48 -8.96
N LEU A 118 -8.06 4.31 -9.95
CA LEU A 118 -8.59 3.00 -10.34
C LEU A 118 -7.56 2.26 -11.19
N LEU A 119 -7.19 1.07 -10.74
CA LEU A 119 -6.26 0.19 -11.44
C LEU A 119 -7.02 -1.06 -11.90
N PRO A 120 -6.76 -1.58 -13.11
CA PRO A 120 -7.54 -2.69 -13.65
C PRO A 120 -7.37 -3.98 -12.83
N ASP A 121 -6.16 -4.21 -12.31
CA ASP A 121 -5.78 -5.44 -11.62
C ASP A 121 -4.62 -5.21 -10.62
N MET A 122 -4.31 -6.26 -9.86
CA MET A 122 -3.23 -6.27 -8.89
C MET A 122 -1.84 -6.11 -9.50
N GLU A 123 -1.64 -6.51 -10.76
CA GLU A 123 -0.35 -6.38 -11.43
C GLU A 123 -0.05 -4.91 -11.76
N SER A 124 -1.08 -4.19 -12.20
CA SER A 124 -1.03 -2.75 -12.42
C SER A 124 -0.72 -1.99 -11.14
N PHE A 125 -1.28 -2.45 -10.01
CA PHE A 125 -0.91 -1.93 -8.69
C PHE A 125 0.54 -2.19 -8.32
N ALA A 126 1.04 -3.41 -8.53
CA ALA A 126 2.46 -3.72 -8.30
C ALA A 126 3.39 -2.82 -9.13
N ARG A 127 3.02 -2.55 -10.40
CA ARG A 127 3.76 -1.62 -11.27
C ARG A 127 3.71 -0.17 -10.78
N GLU A 128 2.55 0.31 -10.32
CA GLU A 128 2.42 1.66 -9.75
C GLU A 128 3.21 1.82 -8.45
N LEU A 129 3.16 0.80 -7.57
CA LEU A 129 4.00 0.76 -6.39
C LEU A 129 5.48 0.86 -6.78
N ALA A 130 5.96 0.02 -7.70
CA ALA A 130 7.35 0.07 -8.15
C ALA A 130 7.78 1.48 -8.61
N LYS A 131 6.93 2.22 -9.33
CA LYS A 131 7.20 3.60 -9.76
C LYS A 131 7.34 4.58 -8.59
N LEU A 132 6.51 4.46 -7.55
CA LEU A 132 6.62 5.28 -6.35
C LEU A 132 7.99 5.07 -5.65
N PHE A 133 8.55 3.85 -5.73
CA PHE A 133 9.85 3.54 -5.14
C PHE A 133 11.04 3.90 -6.03
N SER A 134 10.93 3.78 -7.36
CA SER A 134 12.00 4.24 -8.26
C SER A 134 12.29 5.73 -8.09
N ARG A 135 11.27 6.55 -7.79
CA ARG A 135 11.44 7.97 -7.46
C ARG A 135 12.11 8.20 -6.10
N SER A 136 12.01 7.26 -5.16
CA SER A 136 12.59 7.36 -3.83
C SER A 136 14.06 6.91 -3.76
N ILE A 137 14.55 6.15 -4.75
CA ILE A 137 15.95 5.65 -4.78
C ILE A 137 16.92 6.68 -5.38
N VAL A 138 16.43 7.65 -6.18
CA VAL A 138 17.27 8.68 -6.83
C VAL A 138 17.67 9.84 -5.88
N SER A 139 17.35 9.77 -4.59
CA SER A 139 17.83 10.74 -3.57
C SER A 139 18.53 10.09 -2.39
N ARG A 140 19.26 8.99 -2.62
CA ARG A 140 20.39 8.66 -1.73
C ARG A 140 21.66 9.21 -2.36
N PRO A 141 22.30 10.25 -1.79
CA PRO A 141 23.69 10.53 -2.14
C PRO A 141 24.48 9.25 -1.84
N ASP A 142 25.20 8.81 -2.87
CA ASP A 142 26.07 7.66 -2.81
C ASP A 142 27.06 7.82 -1.62
N PRO A 143 27.13 6.87 -0.67
CA PRO A 143 28.04 6.98 0.47
C PRO A 143 29.52 6.88 0.07
N THR A 144 29.81 6.58 -1.20
CA THR A 144 31.15 6.55 -1.76
C THR A 144 31.63 7.92 -2.24
N ASP A 145 30.75 8.93 -2.33
CA ASP A 145 31.09 10.32 -2.68
C ASP A 145 31.76 11.10 -1.52
N ARG A 146 32.33 10.38 -0.54
CA ARG A 146 33.15 10.94 0.54
C ARG A 146 34.61 10.49 0.53
N ARG A 147 35.03 9.76 -0.50
CA ARG A 147 36.44 9.40 -0.70
C ARG A 147 36.82 9.77 -2.11
N LEU A 148 37.35 10.98 -2.32
CA LEU A 148 38.36 11.34 -3.33
C LEU A 148 38.57 12.88 -3.38
N ARG A 149 38.76 13.54 -2.24
CA ARG A 149 39.50 14.81 -2.18
C ARG A 149 40.37 14.83 -0.93
N GLY A 150 41.68 14.66 -1.13
CA GLY A 150 42.66 14.82 -0.05
C GLY A 150 43.85 13.88 -0.07
N ARG A 151 44.44 13.56 -1.23
CA ARG A 151 45.84 13.10 -1.29
C ARG A 151 46.51 13.50 -2.61
N GLY A 152 46.94 14.75 -2.65
CA GLY A 152 48.13 15.21 -3.39
C GLY A 152 48.82 16.17 -2.43
N HIS A 153 49.92 15.80 -1.78
CA HIS A 153 51.27 15.98 -2.31
C HIS A 153 51.39 17.25 -3.15
N ASN A 154 51.90 18.30 -2.53
CA ASN A 154 52.75 19.24 -3.23
C ASN A 154 53.88 19.67 -2.27
N THR A 155 55.10 19.31 -2.70
CA THR A 155 56.43 19.89 -2.40
C THR A 155 56.80 20.18 -0.95
#